data_AF-A0A672JYH1-F1
#
_entry.id   AF-A0A672JYH1-F1
#
_cell.length_a   1.000
_cell.length_b   1.000
_cell.length_c   1.000
_cell.angle_alpha   90.00
_cell.angle_beta   90.00
_cell.angle_gamma   90.00
#
_symmetry.space_group_name_H-M   'P 1'
#
loop_
_entity.id
_entity.type
_entity.pdbx_description
1 polymer ?
#
loop_
_entity_poly.entity_id
_entity_poly.type
_entity_poly.pdbx_seq_one_letter_code
_entity_poly.pdbx_strand_id
1 'polypeptide(L)'
;MDKPVCFIDTGSDGKLRVQQSALQMLQQIQQPVVVVAVVGLYRTGKSYLMNRLAGKQSGFALGSTTKSKTKGIWMWCVSHPTKEGTTLVLLDTEGLGDVDRGDPKHDTNIFSLAVLLSSTLVYNSRGTIDNKAVMDLQYVTELSDCIKVKSSDEDADDSSEFVKFFPSFIWAVRDFTLELKIDGKDVTEDEYLEFALKLKHGTSRNVMGYNFPRECIQNFFPSRKCFTFPFPTAPENMSSLESLNSADISSKFLKVTDNFCQFVFDDSCVKRLKDGYTVTGRVLGHLAKTYVDTISSGAVPCLENAVIAMATIENEAAVKEGLQVYQSGMEKLKDSFPLELKNVSSEHQHLSSTATQAFMKRSFRDTDGKNLKSLEVGNVQHIISIQQLVYLSTTDMLHVLLQQKSVDSEAILQADKKLTEKEKKIKKEEEKAALLEQEIKARDEKQRQLEEKMEAEKQSNEERMRQMKEKMDVEMRLQREEAERVMDRKLREQADLLERSFKEKADRMRQEIEEFKRRNTEAESNKAREFASNLGSSERRHEEFIAMMQQQHREHMMAMQKTKPNEDSGGCSIM
;
A
#
# COMPACT_ATOMS: atom_id res chain seq x y z
N MET A 1 3.95 17.46 -10.45
CA MET A 1 5.33 17.63 -10.95
C MET A 1 5.30 18.52 -12.18
N ASP A 2 6.31 19.38 -12.37
CA ASP A 2 6.32 20.35 -13.47
C ASP A 2 6.73 19.76 -14.82
N LYS A 3 7.51 18.67 -14.82
CA LYS A 3 8.01 18.00 -16.02
C LYS A 3 8.11 16.49 -15.82
N PRO A 4 8.10 15.68 -16.90
CA PRO A 4 8.36 14.25 -16.80
C PRO A 4 9.82 13.96 -16.45
N VAL A 5 10.04 12.78 -15.90
CA VAL A 5 11.34 12.29 -15.42
C VAL A 5 11.57 10.86 -15.88
N CYS A 6 12.82 10.47 -16.09
CA CYS A 6 13.16 9.08 -16.37
C CYS A 6 12.86 8.23 -15.13
N PHE A 7 12.02 7.21 -15.26
CA PHE A 7 11.62 6.35 -14.17
C PHE A 7 12.38 5.03 -14.18
N ILE A 8 12.39 4.37 -15.33
CA ILE A 8 13.13 3.12 -15.55
C ILE A 8 14.05 3.38 -16.73
N ASP A 9 15.35 3.30 -16.51
CA ASP A 9 16.35 3.47 -17.56
C ASP A 9 16.95 2.13 -17.94
N THR A 10 17.71 2.10 -19.03
CA THR A 10 18.50 0.95 -19.43
C THR A 10 19.97 1.26 -19.20
N GLY A 11 20.61 0.50 -18.33
CA GLY A 11 22.03 0.60 -18.06
C GLY A 11 22.87 0.30 -19.30
N SER A 12 24.15 0.65 -19.24
CA SER A 12 25.13 0.31 -20.28
C SER A 12 25.31 -1.19 -20.49
N ASP A 13 24.92 -2.00 -19.51
CA ASP A 13 24.86 -3.46 -19.54
C ASP A 13 23.59 -4.02 -20.19
N GLY A 14 22.71 -3.15 -20.72
CA GLY A 14 21.43 -3.52 -21.32
C GLY A 14 20.33 -3.85 -20.30
N LYS A 15 20.60 -3.77 -19.00
CA LYS A 15 19.62 -4.12 -17.97
C LYS A 15 18.75 -2.93 -17.58
N LEU A 16 17.50 -3.20 -17.25
CA LEU A 16 16.57 -2.18 -16.76
C LEU A 16 16.89 -1.82 -15.31
N ARG A 17 16.81 -0.54 -14.96
CA ARG A 17 17.08 -0.04 -13.61
C ARG A 17 16.13 1.09 -13.25
N VAL A 18 15.53 1.03 -12.07
CA VAL A 18 14.71 2.13 -11.57
C VAL A 18 15.60 3.27 -11.11
N GLN A 19 15.26 4.49 -11.52
CA GLN A 19 15.99 5.70 -11.16
C GLN A 19 15.67 6.12 -9.72
N GLN A 20 16.72 6.30 -8.91
CA GLN A 20 16.57 6.63 -7.48
C GLN A 20 15.87 7.98 -7.26
N SER A 21 16.10 8.95 -8.13
CA SER A 21 15.42 10.25 -8.09
C SER A 21 13.90 10.10 -8.30
N ALA A 22 13.49 9.26 -9.24
CA ALA A 22 12.09 8.96 -9.49
C ALA A 22 11.42 8.26 -8.30
N LEU A 23 12.12 7.32 -7.66
CA LEU A 23 11.65 6.67 -6.43
C LEU A 23 11.42 7.67 -5.30
N GLN A 24 12.33 8.63 -5.10
CA GLN A 24 12.18 9.65 -4.06
C GLN A 24 10.95 10.55 -4.28
N MET A 25 10.61 10.87 -5.53
CA MET A 25 9.40 11.63 -5.84
C MET A 25 8.14 10.82 -5.59
N LEU A 26 8.11 9.55 -6.03
CA LEU A 26 7.00 8.63 -5.75
C LEU A 26 6.82 8.43 -4.24
N GLN A 27 7.91 8.41 -3.46
CA GLN A 27 7.85 8.21 -2.02
C GLN A 27 7.08 9.32 -1.27
N GLN A 28 7.01 10.52 -1.85
CA GLN A 28 6.29 11.65 -1.25
C GLN A 28 4.79 11.61 -1.54
N ILE A 29 4.35 10.80 -2.52
CA ILE A 29 2.95 10.72 -2.95
C ILE A 29 2.24 9.66 -2.11
N GLN A 30 1.52 10.12 -1.08
CA GLN A 30 0.73 9.26 -0.19
C GLN A 30 -0.68 8.94 -0.74
N GLN A 31 -1.12 9.70 -1.75
CA GLN A 31 -2.42 9.54 -2.37
C GLN A 31 -2.49 8.25 -3.21
N PRO A 32 -3.69 7.67 -3.38
CA PRO A 32 -3.94 6.63 -4.37
C PRO A 32 -3.54 7.09 -5.78
N VAL A 33 -3.01 6.17 -6.58
CA VAL A 33 -2.58 6.47 -7.95
C VAL A 33 -3.47 5.81 -9.00
N VAL A 34 -3.80 6.57 -10.04
CA VAL A 34 -4.32 6.06 -11.33
C VAL A 34 -3.14 6.04 -12.29
N VAL A 35 -2.80 4.88 -12.83
CA VAL A 35 -1.60 4.75 -13.68
C VAL A 35 -2.01 4.48 -15.13
N VAL A 36 -1.64 5.37 -16.05
CA VAL A 36 -1.90 5.21 -17.48
C VAL A 36 -0.57 5.04 -18.19
N ALA A 37 -0.37 3.90 -18.84
CA ALA A 37 0.84 3.63 -19.63
C ALA A 37 0.51 3.61 -21.13
N VAL A 38 1.39 4.16 -21.96
CA VAL A 38 1.29 4.05 -23.42
C VAL A 38 2.42 3.20 -23.97
N VAL A 39 2.09 2.26 -24.84
CA VAL A 39 3.01 1.35 -25.53
C VAL A 39 2.73 1.34 -27.02
N GLY A 40 3.67 0.85 -27.82
CA GLY A 40 3.53 0.73 -29.27
C GLY A 40 4.80 1.12 -30.01
N LEU A 41 4.78 0.92 -31.33
CA LEU A 41 5.96 1.14 -32.19
C LEU A 41 6.56 2.53 -32.00
N TYR A 42 7.87 2.64 -32.21
CA TYR A 42 8.55 3.93 -32.22
C TYR A 42 7.90 4.90 -33.23
N ARG A 43 7.90 6.20 -32.90
CA ARG A 43 7.37 7.31 -33.75
C ARG A 43 5.88 7.29 -34.07
N THR A 44 5.06 6.62 -33.29
CA THR A 44 3.60 6.60 -33.48
C THR A 44 2.88 7.75 -32.76
N GLY A 45 3.61 8.68 -32.13
CA GLY A 45 3.03 9.83 -31.42
C GLY A 45 2.52 9.53 -30.01
N LYS A 46 3.15 8.57 -29.32
CA LYS A 46 2.85 8.18 -27.92
C LYS A 46 2.98 9.36 -26.94
N SER A 47 4.18 9.96 -26.89
CA SER A 47 4.51 11.08 -26.01
C SER A 47 3.57 12.28 -26.21
N TYR A 48 3.06 12.50 -27.42
CA TYR A 48 2.05 13.53 -27.69
C TYR A 48 0.74 13.25 -26.93
N LEU A 49 0.22 12.02 -27.00
CA LEU A 49 -1.00 11.66 -26.26
C LEU A 49 -0.81 11.77 -24.75
N MET A 50 0.38 11.40 -24.25
CA MET A 50 0.70 11.54 -22.83
C MET A 50 0.77 13.00 -22.38
N ASN A 51 1.31 13.91 -23.20
CA ASN A 51 1.28 15.35 -22.91
C ASN A 51 -0.17 15.86 -22.82
N ARG A 52 -1.04 15.42 -23.75
CA ARG A 52 -2.46 15.78 -23.73
C ARG A 52 -3.18 15.27 -22.48
N LEU A 53 -2.88 14.05 -22.03
CA LEU A 53 -3.37 13.52 -20.74
C LEU A 53 -2.85 14.31 -19.53
N ALA A 54 -1.64 14.87 -19.61
CA ALA A 54 -1.12 15.76 -18.57
C ALA A 54 -1.79 17.15 -18.59
N GLY A 55 -2.68 17.44 -19.55
CA GLY A 55 -3.27 18.76 -19.76
C GLY A 55 -2.27 19.79 -20.28
N LYS A 56 -1.17 19.35 -20.92
CA LYS A 56 -0.09 20.21 -21.41
C LYS A 56 0.16 19.96 -22.91
N GLN A 57 0.67 20.97 -23.60
CA GLN A 57 1.10 20.79 -25.00
C GLN A 57 2.46 20.11 -25.11
N SER A 58 3.36 20.41 -24.17
CA SER A 58 4.72 19.87 -24.10
C SER A 58 5.01 19.24 -22.74
N GLY A 59 6.06 18.42 -22.70
CA GLY A 59 6.46 17.69 -21.50
C GLY A 59 7.35 16.51 -21.86
N PHE A 60 6.75 15.37 -22.17
CA PHE A 60 7.46 14.24 -22.76
C PHE A 60 7.98 14.65 -24.13
N ALA A 61 9.26 14.43 -24.35
CA ALA A 61 9.95 15.00 -25.49
C ALA A 61 9.52 14.31 -26.80
N LEU A 62 8.98 15.05 -27.76
CA LEU A 62 8.62 14.50 -29.07
C LEU A 62 9.89 14.27 -29.91
N GLY A 63 10.07 13.08 -30.47
CA GLY A 63 11.19 12.76 -31.36
C GLY A 63 10.91 13.10 -32.82
N SER A 64 11.76 13.91 -33.45
CA SER A 64 11.68 14.30 -34.87
C SER A 64 12.68 13.57 -35.77
N THR A 65 13.64 12.82 -35.22
CA THR A 65 14.78 12.23 -35.95
C THR A 65 14.72 10.71 -36.07
N THR A 66 15.64 10.16 -36.89
CA THR A 66 16.19 8.78 -36.97
C THR A 66 15.92 7.78 -35.84
N LYS A 67 16.19 8.22 -34.62
CA LYS A 67 16.41 7.35 -33.46
C LYS A 67 15.26 7.48 -32.48
N SER A 68 14.97 6.42 -31.73
CA SER A 68 14.03 6.55 -30.61
C SER A 68 14.56 7.57 -29.60
N LYS A 69 13.69 8.49 -29.18
CA LYS A 69 14.03 9.57 -28.23
C LYS A 69 13.77 9.14 -26.80
N THR A 70 12.65 8.47 -26.56
CA THR A 70 12.30 7.87 -25.27
C THR A 70 13.05 6.57 -25.11
N LYS A 71 13.94 6.50 -24.12
CA LYS A 71 14.64 5.29 -23.69
C LYS A 71 14.12 4.85 -22.33
N GLY A 72 13.86 3.55 -22.18
CA GLY A 72 13.24 2.99 -20.98
C GLY A 72 11.78 3.44 -20.78
N ILE A 73 11.39 3.78 -19.55
CA ILE A 73 10.04 4.25 -19.18
C ILE A 73 10.18 5.58 -18.45
N TRP A 74 9.44 6.58 -18.93
CA TRP A 74 9.38 7.92 -18.35
C TRP A 74 8.06 8.12 -17.62
N MET A 75 8.09 8.90 -16.55
CA MET A 75 6.96 9.13 -15.66
C MET A 75 6.64 10.61 -15.54
N TRP A 76 5.35 10.93 -15.46
CA TRP A 76 4.87 12.25 -15.06
C TRP A 76 3.69 12.12 -14.09
N CYS A 77 3.86 12.64 -12.86
CA CYS A 77 2.82 12.66 -11.84
C CYS A 77 2.12 14.02 -11.79
N VAL A 78 0.81 14.02 -11.99
CA VAL A 78 -0.07 15.20 -11.92
C VAL A 78 -1.31 14.91 -11.06
N SER A 79 -1.96 15.93 -10.53
CA SER A 79 -3.25 15.75 -9.84
C SER A 79 -4.29 15.22 -10.82
N HIS A 80 -5.10 14.25 -10.41
CA HIS A 80 -6.10 13.69 -11.28
C HIS A 80 -7.23 14.72 -11.54
N PRO A 81 -7.60 15.01 -12.79
CA PRO A 81 -8.51 16.12 -13.11
C PRO A 81 -9.95 15.90 -12.66
N THR A 82 -10.42 14.65 -12.61
CA THR A 82 -11.82 14.31 -12.26
C THR A 82 -11.97 13.48 -10.98
N LYS A 83 -10.87 13.11 -10.30
CA LYS A 83 -10.88 12.23 -9.12
C LYS A 83 -10.09 12.88 -8.00
N GLU A 84 -10.77 13.68 -7.19
CA GLU A 84 -10.16 14.39 -6.07
C GLU A 84 -9.43 13.45 -5.11
N GLY A 85 -8.31 13.91 -4.56
CA GLY A 85 -7.48 13.12 -3.63
C GLY A 85 -6.68 11.99 -4.28
N THR A 86 -6.66 11.89 -5.61
CA THR A 86 -5.86 10.91 -6.35
C THR A 86 -4.82 11.56 -7.26
N THR A 87 -3.73 10.84 -7.52
CA THR A 87 -2.66 11.26 -8.44
C THR A 87 -2.74 10.46 -9.74
N LEU A 88 -2.73 11.15 -10.88
CA LEU A 88 -2.57 10.55 -12.20
C LEU A 88 -1.09 10.39 -12.51
N VAL A 89 -0.65 9.14 -12.73
CA VAL A 89 0.71 8.79 -13.10
C VAL A 89 0.72 8.36 -14.56
N LEU A 90 1.40 9.13 -15.39
CA LEU A 90 1.54 8.92 -16.82
C LEU A 90 2.86 8.24 -17.11
N LEU A 91 2.83 7.06 -17.74
CA LEU A 91 4.01 6.29 -18.14
C LEU A 91 4.17 6.30 -19.67
N ASP A 92 5.17 7.01 -20.17
CA ASP A 92 5.55 6.99 -21.60
C ASP A 92 6.71 6.03 -21.81
N THR A 93 6.53 5.02 -22.66
CA THR A 93 7.52 3.97 -22.86
C THR A 93 8.37 4.20 -24.10
N GLU A 94 9.56 3.60 -24.09
CA GLU A 94 10.36 3.38 -25.29
C GLU A 94 9.53 2.74 -26.40
N GLY A 95 9.82 3.13 -27.64
CA GLY A 95 9.12 2.60 -28.79
C GLY A 95 9.59 1.21 -29.15
N LEU A 96 8.65 0.28 -29.26
CA LEU A 96 8.91 -1.11 -29.64
C LEU A 96 9.48 -1.16 -31.07
N GLY A 97 10.40 -2.09 -31.32
CA GLY A 97 11.04 -2.29 -32.61
C GLY A 97 12.08 -1.22 -32.97
N ASP A 98 12.70 -0.57 -31.99
CA ASP A 98 13.75 0.42 -32.24
C ASP A 98 15.03 -0.22 -32.82
N VAL A 99 15.47 0.33 -33.96
CA VAL A 99 16.56 -0.23 -34.79
C VAL A 99 17.91 -0.19 -34.07
N ASP A 100 18.12 0.80 -33.20
CA ASP A 100 19.39 0.97 -32.46
C ASP A 100 19.58 -0.09 -31.36
N ARG A 101 18.51 -0.74 -30.88
CA ARG A 101 18.60 -1.78 -29.83
C ARG A 101 18.38 -3.18 -30.36
N GLY A 102 17.35 -3.39 -31.20
CA GLY A 102 17.12 -4.65 -31.89
C GLY A 102 17.01 -5.90 -31.02
N ASP A 103 16.83 -5.79 -29.69
CA ASP A 103 16.69 -6.90 -28.75
C ASP A 103 15.19 -7.12 -28.43
N PRO A 104 14.56 -8.18 -28.98
CA PRO A 104 13.16 -8.47 -28.73
C PRO A 104 12.84 -8.66 -27.25
N LYS A 105 13.81 -9.18 -26.46
CA LYS A 105 13.61 -9.43 -25.03
C LYS A 105 13.48 -8.12 -24.24
N HIS A 106 14.22 -7.09 -24.62
CA HIS A 106 14.10 -5.76 -24.01
C HIS A 106 12.71 -5.17 -24.25
N ASP A 107 12.21 -5.25 -25.49
CA ASP A 107 10.88 -4.74 -25.83
C ASP A 107 9.78 -5.49 -25.06
N THR A 108 9.88 -6.82 -24.95
CA THR A 108 8.96 -7.64 -24.14
C THR A 108 9.00 -7.25 -22.66
N ASN A 109 10.18 -6.94 -22.11
CA ASN A 109 10.31 -6.47 -20.74
C ASN A 109 9.66 -5.10 -20.51
N ILE A 110 9.85 -4.14 -21.43
CA ILE A 110 9.21 -2.81 -21.37
C ILE A 110 7.69 -2.96 -21.44
N PHE A 111 7.20 -3.81 -22.35
CA PHE A 111 5.77 -4.09 -22.49
C PHE A 111 5.19 -4.74 -21.23
N SER A 112 5.86 -5.75 -20.69
CA SER A 112 5.45 -6.44 -19.45
C SER A 112 5.41 -5.49 -18.26
N LEU A 113 6.40 -4.60 -18.11
CA LEU A 113 6.40 -3.58 -17.06
C LEU A 113 5.25 -2.57 -17.22
N ALA A 114 4.95 -2.16 -18.44
CA ALA A 114 3.81 -1.27 -18.71
C ALA A 114 2.47 -1.92 -18.30
N VAL A 115 2.29 -3.22 -18.59
CA VAL A 115 1.12 -3.99 -18.17
C VAL A 115 1.05 -4.09 -16.64
N LEU A 116 2.14 -4.51 -15.99
CA LEU A 116 2.19 -4.73 -14.54
C LEU A 116 1.93 -3.45 -13.73
N LEU A 117 2.49 -2.31 -14.18
CA LEU A 117 2.43 -1.06 -13.43
C LEU A 117 1.15 -0.25 -13.69
N SER A 118 0.51 -0.42 -14.85
CA SER A 118 -0.64 0.42 -15.23
C SER A 118 -1.99 -0.07 -14.69
N SER A 119 -2.91 0.87 -14.51
CA SER A 119 -4.36 0.62 -14.41
C SER A 119 -5.02 0.59 -15.80
N THR A 120 -4.46 1.35 -16.74
CA THR A 120 -4.91 1.44 -18.14
C THR A 120 -3.71 1.41 -19.07
N LEU A 121 -3.75 0.51 -20.03
CA LEU A 121 -2.74 0.34 -21.07
C LEU A 121 -3.28 0.89 -22.39
N VAL A 122 -2.61 1.90 -22.92
CA VAL A 122 -2.89 2.47 -24.24
C VAL A 122 -1.92 1.87 -25.24
N TYR A 123 -2.42 0.99 -26.12
CA TYR A 123 -1.65 0.51 -27.26
C TYR A 123 -1.84 1.45 -28.45
N ASN A 124 -0.76 2.11 -28.86
CA ASN A 124 -0.78 3.15 -29.88
C ASN A 124 -0.12 2.64 -31.18
N SER A 125 -0.90 2.52 -32.24
CA SER A 125 -0.45 2.07 -33.57
C SER A 125 -0.80 3.11 -34.64
N ARG A 126 -0.29 2.93 -35.87
CA ARG A 126 -0.61 3.77 -37.04
C ARG A 126 -1.40 2.98 -38.08
N GLY A 127 -2.22 3.68 -38.85
CA GLY A 127 -2.96 3.12 -39.97
C GLY A 127 -4.22 2.41 -39.51
N THR A 128 -4.28 1.09 -39.66
CA THR A 128 -5.48 0.27 -39.47
C THR A 128 -5.18 -0.94 -38.59
N ILE A 129 -6.22 -1.51 -37.98
CA ILE A 129 -6.16 -2.80 -37.29
C ILE A 129 -6.35 -3.92 -38.32
N ASP A 130 -5.29 -4.20 -39.09
CA ASP A 130 -5.26 -5.34 -39.99
C ASP A 130 -4.68 -6.59 -39.29
N ASN A 131 -4.57 -7.71 -40.02
CA ASN A 131 -3.99 -8.91 -39.42
C ASN A 131 -2.54 -8.71 -38.99
N LYS A 132 -1.77 -7.88 -39.70
CA LYS A 132 -0.39 -7.59 -39.35
C LYS A 132 -0.32 -6.81 -38.04
N ALA A 133 -1.15 -5.79 -37.85
CA ALA A 133 -1.20 -5.01 -36.62
C ALA A 133 -1.53 -5.86 -35.38
N VAL A 134 -2.42 -6.86 -35.52
CA VAL A 134 -2.72 -7.82 -34.44
C VAL A 134 -1.55 -8.77 -34.18
N MET A 135 -0.84 -9.22 -35.23
CA MET A 135 0.34 -10.07 -35.09
C MET A 135 1.55 -9.30 -34.53
N ASP A 136 1.71 -8.03 -34.88
CA ASP A 136 2.75 -7.14 -34.36
C ASP A 136 2.53 -6.86 -32.86
N LEU A 137 1.33 -7.14 -32.34
CA LEU A 137 1.03 -7.20 -30.91
C LEU A 137 1.44 -8.55 -30.27
N GLN A 138 2.38 -9.30 -30.88
CA GLN A 138 2.94 -10.56 -30.37
C GLN A 138 3.41 -10.49 -28.92
N TYR A 139 3.81 -9.33 -28.43
CA TYR A 139 4.18 -9.12 -27.03
C TYR A 139 3.07 -9.54 -26.06
N VAL A 140 1.80 -9.42 -26.48
CA VAL A 140 0.65 -9.90 -25.69
C VAL A 140 0.68 -11.43 -25.58
N THR A 141 1.09 -12.15 -26.63
CA THR A 141 1.21 -13.62 -26.57
C THR A 141 2.34 -14.10 -25.69
N GLU A 142 3.36 -13.27 -25.45
CA GLU A 142 4.51 -13.59 -24.59
C GLU A 142 4.25 -13.25 -23.11
N LEU A 143 3.14 -12.56 -22.79
CA LEU A 143 2.85 -12.15 -21.41
C LEU A 143 2.69 -13.33 -20.45
N SER A 144 2.16 -14.46 -20.92
CA SER A 144 2.04 -15.67 -20.10
C SER A 144 3.39 -16.22 -19.65
N ASP A 145 4.43 -16.03 -20.47
CA ASP A 145 5.79 -16.46 -20.15
C ASP A 145 6.54 -15.42 -19.30
N CYS A 146 6.07 -14.17 -19.34
CA CYS A 146 6.71 -13.03 -18.68
C CYS A 146 6.06 -12.62 -17.36
N ILE A 147 4.88 -13.14 -17.01
CA ILE A 147 4.14 -12.78 -15.80
C ILE A 147 3.48 -14.02 -15.18
N LYS A 148 3.72 -14.28 -13.89
CA LYS A 148 3.01 -15.31 -13.12
C LYS A 148 1.94 -14.68 -12.22
N VAL A 149 0.77 -15.33 -12.08
CA VAL A 149 -0.28 -14.86 -11.14
C VAL A 149 -0.10 -15.49 -9.76
N LYS A 150 0.28 -16.78 -9.71
CA LYS A 150 0.54 -17.54 -8.49
C LYS A 150 2.00 -17.95 -8.36
N SER A 151 2.41 -18.27 -7.13
CA SER A 151 3.77 -18.73 -6.82
C SER A 151 3.93 -20.26 -6.84
N SER A 152 2.84 -21.03 -6.81
CA SER A 152 2.87 -22.50 -6.84
C SER A 152 2.98 -23.03 -8.27
N ASP A 153 3.91 -23.95 -8.52
CA ASP A 153 4.13 -24.63 -9.82
C ASP A 153 3.12 -25.77 -10.09
N GLU A 154 1.96 -25.81 -9.41
CA GLU A 154 0.89 -26.72 -9.84
C GLU A 154 0.32 -26.18 -11.15
N ASP A 155 0.19 -27.04 -12.16
CA ASP A 155 -0.25 -26.80 -13.56
C ASP A 155 -1.67 -26.18 -13.70
N ALA A 156 -1.99 -25.17 -12.91
CA ALA A 156 -3.17 -24.35 -13.06
C ALA A 156 -2.92 -23.37 -14.20
N ASP A 157 -3.80 -23.44 -15.21
CA ASP A 157 -3.85 -22.46 -16.28
C ASP A 157 -4.18 -21.07 -15.69
N ASP A 158 -3.13 -20.29 -15.41
CA ASP A 158 -3.19 -18.91 -14.93
C ASP A 158 -3.93 -17.99 -15.93
N SER A 159 -4.20 -18.46 -17.16
CA SER A 159 -4.91 -17.71 -18.23
C SER A 159 -6.23 -17.08 -17.74
N SER A 160 -6.97 -17.83 -16.92
CA SER A 160 -8.27 -17.44 -16.36
C SER A 160 -8.18 -16.43 -15.20
N GLU A 161 -7.01 -16.27 -14.58
CA GLU A 161 -6.79 -15.31 -13.48
C GLU A 161 -6.20 -13.98 -13.93
N PHE A 162 -5.53 -13.90 -15.09
CA PHE A 162 -4.98 -12.64 -15.61
C PHE A 162 -6.05 -11.57 -15.83
N VAL A 163 -7.26 -11.97 -16.24
CA VAL A 163 -8.47 -11.16 -16.38
C VAL A 163 -8.71 -10.27 -15.15
N LYS A 164 -8.32 -10.72 -13.96
CA LYS A 164 -8.58 -10.03 -12.69
C LYS A 164 -7.62 -8.88 -12.40
N PHE A 165 -6.41 -8.89 -12.97
CA PHE A 165 -5.31 -8.00 -12.54
C PHE A 165 -4.71 -7.18 -13.67
N PHE A 166 -5.06 -7.48 -14.92
CA PHE A 166 -4.57 -6.75 -16.08
C PHE A 166 -5.29 -5.39 -16.20
N PRO A 167 -4.60 -4.39 -16.76
CA PRO A 167 -5.16 -3.05 -16.94
C PRO A 167 -6.32 -3.06 -17.94
N SER A 168 -7.16 -2.02 -17.92
CA SER A 168 -8.06 -1.77 -19.04
C SER A 168 -7.26 -1.48 -20.31
N PHE A 169 -7.74 -1.94 -21.46
CA PHE A 169 -7.02 -1.80 -22.72
C PHE A 169 -7.65 -0.76 -23.64
N ILE A 170 -6.84 0.14 -24.17
CA ILE A 170 -7.26 1.12 -25.16
C ILE A 170 -6.39 0.99 -26.40
N TRP A 171 -6.99 0.68 -27.55
CA TRP A 171 -6.29 0.75 -28.83
C TRP A 171 -6.46 2.13 -29.45
N ALA A 172 -5.39 2.91 -29.45
CA ALA A 172 -5.32 4.22 -30.09
C ALA A 172 -4.74 4.07 -31.51
N VAL A 173 -5.61 4.10 -32.52
CA VAL A 173 -5.24 3.94 -33.93
C VAL A 173 -5.02 5.31 -34.56
N ARG A 174 -3.76 5.64 -34.86
CA ARG A 174 -3.33 6.94 -35.37
C ARG A 174 -3.37 6.98 -36.89
N ASP A 175 -3.53 8.18 -37.45
CA ASP A 175 -3.50 8.42 -38.89
C ASP A 175 -4.56 7.58 -39.66
N PHE A 176 -5.73 7.39 -39.05
CA PHE A 176 -6.82 6.56 -39.58
C PHE A 176 -7.53 7.26 -40.74
N THR A 177 -7.68 6.55 -41.87
CA THR A 177 -8.21 7.10 -43.13
C THR A 177 -9.45 6.38 -43.65
N LEU A 178 -9.86 5.27 -43.05
CA LEU A 178 -10.98 4.47 -43.55
C LEU A 178 -12.33 5.01 -43.07
N GLU A 179 -13.39 4.71 -43.83
CA GLU A 179 -14.75 4.81 -43.31
C GLU A 179 -15.03 3.63 -42.38
N LEU A 180 -15.59 3.90 -41.20
CA LEU A 180 -15.97 2.87 -40.24
C LEU A 180 -17.25 2.17 -40.70
N LYS A 181 -17.11 1.31 -41.72
CA LYS A 181 -18.19 0.50 -42.28
C LYS A 181 -17.80 -0.96 -42.37
N ILE A 182 -18.69 -1.84 -41.93
CA ILE A 182 -18.57 -3.30 -42.07
C ILE A 182 -19.83 -3.79 -42.79
N ASP A 183 -19.65 -4.51 -43.90
CA ASP A 183 -20.74 -4.98 -44.76
C ASP A 183 -21.74 -3.88 -45.16
N GLY A 184 -21.21 -2.68 -45.42
CA GLY A 184 -21.99 -1.50 -45.83
C GLY A 184 -22.75 -0.79 -44.70
N LYS A 185 -22.64 -1.25 -43.45
CA LYS A 185 -23.26 -0.63 -42.26
C LYS A 185 -22.24 0.19 -41.49
N ASP A 186 -22.64 1.37 -41.03
CA ASP A 186 -21.81 2.18 -40.14
C ASP A 186 -21.60 1.46 -38.80
N VAL A 187 -20.36 1.47 -38.30
CA VAL A 187 -19.97 0.83 -37.04
C VAL A 187 -19.19 1.80 -36.16
N THR A 188 -19.17 1.55 -34.85
CA THR A 188 -18.32 2.32 -33.91
C THR A 188 -16.87 1.85 -33.97
N GLU A 189 -15.95 2.64 -33.42
CA GLU A 189 -14.54 2.27 -33.29
C GLU A 189 -14.37 0.97 -32.50
N ASP A 190 -15.16 0.78 -31.44
CA ASP A 190 -15.14 -0.46 -30.65
C ASP A 190 -15.59 -1.67 -31.46
N GLU A 191 -16.62 -1.52 -32.32
CA GLU A 191 -17.10 -2.60 -33.18
C GLU A 191 -16.09 -2.95 -34.27
N TYR A 192 -15.38 -1.94 -34.79
CA TYR A 192 -14.23 -2.15 -35.67
C TYR A 192 -13.12 -2.97 -34.99
N LEU A 193 -12.81 -2.66 -33.72
CA LEU A 193 -11.84 -3.45 -32.95
C LEU A 193 -12.32 -4.89 -32.74
N GLU A 194 -13.57 -5.10 -32.33
CA GLU A 194 -14.14 -6.43 -32.12
C GLU A 194 -14.19 -7.25 -33.43
N PHE A 195 -14.47 -6.60 -34.56
CA PHE A 195 -14.38 -7.24 -35.87
C PHE A 195 -12.95 -7.69 -36.19
N ALA A 196 -11.95 -6.86 -35.93
CA ALA A 196 -10.55 -7.20 -36.17
C ALA A 196 -10.05 -8.34 -35.27
N LEU A 197 -10.64 -8.48 -34.07
CA LEU A 197 -10.36 -9.54 -33.10
C LEU A 197 -11.21 -10.80 -33.30
N LYS A 198 -12.13 -10.83 -34.26
CA LYS A 198 -13.01 -11.99 -34.50
C LYS A 198 -12.20 -13.27 -34.78
N LEU A 199 -12.51 -14.34 -34.05
CA LEU A 199 -11.88 -15.65 -34.25
C LEU A 199 -12.43 -16.36 -35.48
N LYS A 200 -11.59 -17.15 -36.14
CA LYS A 200 -11.97 -18.03 -37.24
C LYS A 200 -12.30 -19.43 -36.72
N HIS A 201 -13.28 -20.07 -37.35
CA HIS A 201 -13.61 -21.46 -37.05
C HIS A 201 -12.61 -22.43 -37.70
N GLY A 202 -12.36 -23.56 -37.02
CA GLY A 202 -11.49 -24.62 -37.47
C GLY A 202 -10.25 -24.79 -36.58
N THR A 203 -9.58 -25.93 -36.73
CA THR A 203 -8.41 -26.33 -35.91
C THR A 203 -7.14 -26.48 -36.74
N SER A 204 -7.13 -25.97 -37.98
CA SER A 204 -5.93 -26.01 -38.82
C SER A 204 -4.82 -25.11 -38.25
N ARG A 205 -3.55 -25.44 -38.52
CA ARG A 205 -2.39 -24.67 -38.03
C ARG A 205 -2.47 -23.18 -38.38
N ASN A 206 -2.97 -22.85 -39.57
CA ASN A 206 -3.15 -21.46 -40.01
C ASN A 206 -4.27 -20.75 -39.24
N VAL A 207 -5.34 -21.46 -38.90
CA VAL A 207 -6.44 -20.91 -38.09
C VAL A 207 -5.98 -20.69 -36.65
N MET A 208 -5.27 -21.66 -36.07
CA MET A 208 -4.69 -21.52 -34.73
C MET A 208 -3.71 -20.34 -34.65
N GLY A 209 -2.79 -20.21 -35.62
CA GLY A 209 -1.87 -19.08 -35.68
C GLY A 209 -2.56 -17.72 -35.86
N TYR A 210 -3.69 -17.67 -36.57
CA TYR A 210 -4.51 -16.45 -36.69
C TYR A 210 -5.27 -16.12 -35.40
N ASN A 211 -5.83 -17.13 -34.73
CA ASN A 211 -6.66 -16.96 -33.54
C ASN A 211 -5.83 -16.66 -32.29
N PHE A 212 -4.66 -17.27 -32.13
CA PHE A 212 -3.88 -17.21 -30.88
C PHE A 212 -3.65 -15.80 -30.32
N PRO A 213 -3.12 -14.81 -31.07
CA PRO A 213 -2.97 -13.45 -30.53
C PRO A 213 -4.30 -12.76 -30.23
N ARG A 214 -5.36 -13.09 -30.97
CA ARG A 214 -6.71 -12.56 -30.72
C ARG A 214 -7.29 -13.14 -29.44
N GLU A 215 -7.11 -14.44 -29.21
CA GLU A 215 -7.49 -15.11 -27.96
C GLU A 215 -6.72 -14.52 -26.78
N CYS A 216 -5.41 -14.29 -26.90
CA CYS A 216 -4.64 -13.63 -25.84
C CYS A 216 -5.16 -12.23 -25.52
N ILE A 217 -5.41 -11.38 -26.53
CA ILE A 217 -6.00 -10.05 -26.31
C ILE A 217 -7.40 -10.19 -25.66
N GLN A 218 -8.20 -11.14 -26.17
CA GLN A 218 -9.56 -11.42 -25.70
C GLN A 218 -9.60 -11.82 -24.22
N ASN A 219 -8.66 -12.67 -23.80
CA ASN A 219 -8.56 -13.20 -22.45
C ASN A 219 -7.89 -12.22 -21.49
N PHE A 220 -6.78 -11.58 -21.88
CA PHE A 220 -6.02 -10.71 -20.99
C PHE A 220 -6.69 -9.36 -20.74
N PHE A 221 -7.48 -8.86 -21.70
CA PHE A 221 -8.03 -7.51 -21.64
C PHE A 221 -9.54 -7.46 -21.85
N PRO A 222 -10.36 -8.15 -21.04
CA PRO A 222 -11.80 -8.38 -21.29
C PRO A 222 -12.55 -7.11 -21.70
N SER A 223 -12.29 -6.01 -20.99
CA SER A 223 -12.79 -4.67 -21.31
C SER A 223 -11.76 -3.94 -22.16
N ARG A 224 -12.15 -3.59 -23.39
CA ARG A 224 -11.29 -2.90 -24.36
C ARG A 224 -12.03 -1.79 -25.10
N LYS A 225 -11.33 -0.67 -25.31
CA LYS A 225 -11.83 0.52 -26.00
C LYS A 225 -10.99 0.80 -27.25
N CYS A 226 -11.60 1.37 -28.28
CA CYS A 226 -10.90 1.79 -29.48
C CYS A 226 -11.12 3.28 -29.75
N PHE A 227 -10.06 3.98 -30.17
CA PHE A 227 -10.13 5.34 -30.68
C PHE A 227 -9.40 5.43 -32.02
N THR A 228 -10.07 6.00 -33.02
CA THR A 228 -9.46 6.26 -34.33
C THR A 228 -9.17 7.76 -34.48
N PHE A 229 -7.90 8.09 -34.64
CA PHE A 229 -7.43 9.46 -34.77
C PHE A 229 -7.15 9.76 -36.23
N PRO A 230 -7.77 10.80 -36.83
CA PRO A 230 -7.38 11.26 -38.15
C PRO A 230 -5.99 11.90 -38.12
N PHE A 231 -5.47 12.31 -39.26
CA PHE A 231 -4.24 13.09 -39.31
C PHE A 231 -4.38 14.40 -38.49
N PRO A 232 -3.41 14.71 -37.62
CA PRO A 232 -3.43 15.93 -36.81
C PRO A 232 -3.24 17.19 -37.66
N THR A 233 -2.41 17.12 -38.69
CA THR A 233 -2.08 18.24 -39.58
C THR A 233 -1.53 17.68 -40.90
N ALA A 234 -1.19 18.57 -41.84
CA ALA A 234 -0.56 18.19 -43.11
C ALA A 234 0.82 17.55 -42.88
N PRO A 235 1.26 16.59 -43.72
CA PRO A 235 2.50 15.83 -43.50
C PRO A 235 3.76 16.70 -43.30
N GLU A 236 3.82 17.86 -43.94
CA GLU A 236 4.96 18.78 -43.90
C GLU A 236 5.14 19.41 -42.51
N ASN A 237 4.06 19.52 -41.74
CA ASN A 237 4.03 20.16 -40.41
C ASN A 237 4.15 19.15 -39.26
N MET A 238 4.17 17.85 -39.54
CA MET A 238 4.19 16.78 -38.53
C MET A 238 5.40 16.83 -37.59
N SER A 239 6.57 17.25 -38.09
CA SER A 239 7.79 17.36 -37.29
C SER A 239 7.73 18.49 -36.25
N SER A 240 6.83 19.45 -36.45
CA SER A 240 6.63 20.64 -35.60
C SER A 240 5.34 20.58 -34.79
N LEU A 241 4.68 19.41 -34.71
CA LEU A 241 3.37 19.25 -34.06
C LEU A 241 3.33 19.79 -32.61
N GLU A 242 4.43 19.71 -31.86
CA GLU A 242 4.52 20.25 -30.50
C GLU A 242 4.45 21.78 -30.43
N SER A 243 4.91 22.46 -31.48
CA SER A 243 4.97 23.92 -31.57
C SER A 243 3.83 24.53 -32.38
N LEU A 244 2.96 23.69 -32.97
CA LEU A 244 1.81 24.18 -33.72
C LEU A 244 0.76 24.76 -32.77
N ASN A 245 0.12 25.85 -33.21
CA ASN A 245 -1.03 26.36 -32.48
C ASN A 245 -2.22 25.41 -32.67
N SER A 246 -3.16 25.45 -31.73
CA SER A 246 -4.39 24.64 -31.83
C SER A 246 -5.19 24.92 -33.11
N ALA A 247 -5.11 26.14 -33.66
CA ALA A 247 -5.75 26.51 -34.93
C ALA A 247 -5.15 25.81 -36.15
N ASP A 248 -3.88 25.40 -36.08
CA ASP A 248 -3.13 24.73 -37.16
C ASP A 248 -3.26 23.20 -37.09
N ILE A 249 -3.99 22.70 -36.09
CA ILE A 249 -4.30 21.29 -35.88
C ILE A 249 -5.76 21.05 -36.26
N SER A 250 -6.00 19.94 -36.95
CA SER A 250 -7.33 19.48 -37.33
C SER A 250 -8.28 19.47 -36.14
N SER A 251 -9.40 20.21 -36.27
CA SER A 251 -10.43 20.26 -35.23
C SER A 251 -11.04 18.89 -34.94
N LYS A 252 -11.15 18.02 -35.96
CA LYS A 252 -11.59 16.63 -35.79
C LYS A 252 -10.60 15.84 -34.95
N PHE A 253 -9.29 16.01 -35.17
CA PHE A 253 -8.26 15.37 -34.38
C PHE A 253 -8.27 15.85 -32.92
N LEU A 254 -8.40 17.16 -32.69
CA LEU A 254 -8.50 17.73 -31.35
C LEU A 254 -9.73 17.19 -30.61
N LYS A 255 -10.90 17.14 -31.26
CA LYS A 255 -12.12 16.59 -30.67
C LYS A 255 -11.96 15.13 -30.24
N VAL A 256 -11.37 14.28 -31.08
CA VAL A 256 -11.10 12.88 -30.72
C VAL A 256 -10.09 12.79 -29.57
N THR A 257 -9.07 13.65 -29.59
CA THR A 257 -8.07 13.73 -28.51
C THR A 257 -8.71 14.10 -27.17
N ASP A 258 -9.60 15.07 -27.16
CA ASP A 258 -10.27 15.53 -25.95
C ASP A 258 -11.25 14.46 -25.43
N ASN A 259 -11.98 13.78 -26.33
CA ASN A 259 -12.82 12.63 -25.98
C ASN A 259 -12.00 11.48 -25.40
N PHE A 260 -10.83 11.19 -25.97
CA PHE A 260 -9.90 10.18 -25.46
C PHE A 260 -9.41 10.55 -24.05
N CYS A 261 -8.96 11.79 -23.85
CA CYS A 261 -8.50 12.24 -22.54
C CYS A 261 -9.62 12.16 -21.50
N GLN A 262 -10.81 12.64 -21.83
CA GLN A 262 -11.97 12.58 -20.95
C GLN A 262 -12.32 11.14 -20.58
N PHE A 263 -12.34 10.23 -21.56
CA PHE A 263 -12.59 8.81 -21.33
C PHE A 263 -11.54 8.21 -20.38
N VAL A 264 -10.25 8.49 -20.60
CA VAL A 264 -9.16 8.00 -19.73
C VAL A 264 -9.33 8.51 -18.30
N PHE A 265 -9.56 9.81 -18.11
CA PHE A 265 -9.77 10.37 -16.76
C PHE A 265 -10.96 9.73 -16.06
N ASP A 266 -12.03 9.52 -16.80
CA ASP A 266 -13.26 8.98 -16.27
C ASP A 266 -13.10 7.49 -15.93
N ASP A 267 -12.55 6.69 -16.85
CA ASP A 267 -12.59 5.22 -16.84
C ASP A 267 -11.39 4.55 -16.14
N SER A 268 -10.21 5.16 -16.20
CA SER A 268 -9.01 4.57 -15.58
C SER A 268 -9.16 4.47 -14.06
N CYS A 269 -9.25 3.25 -13.55
CA CYS A 269 -9.44 2.96 -12.13
C CYS A 269 -8.18 3.23 -11.30
N VAL A 270 -8.34 3.41 -9.99
CA VAL A 270 -7.19 3.42 -9.06
C VAL A 270 -6.45 2.09 -9.18
N LYS A 271 -5.11 2.15 -9.22
CA LYS A 271 -4.28 0.94 -9.31
C LYS A 271 -4.42 0.13 -8.03
N ARG A 272 -4.65 -1.17 -8.18
CA ARG A 272 -4.79 -2.11 -7.07
C ARG A 272 -3.83 -3.29 -7.23
N LEU A 273 -3.37 -3.80 -6.11
CA LEU A 273 -2.68 -5.09 -6.02
C LEU A 273 -3.70 -6.24 -6.09
N LYS A 274 -3.19 -7.48 -6.17
CA LYS A 274 -4.00 -8.68 -5.85
C LYS A 274 -4.65 -8.51 -4.47
N ASP A 275 -5.87 -9.00 -4.34
CA ASP A 275 -6.75 -8.80 -3.17
C ASP A 275 -7.26 -7.36 -2.96
N GLY A 276 -7.04 -6.46 -3.93
CA GLY A 276 -7.69 -5.16 -3.98
C GLY A 276 -7.05 -4.08 -3.11
N TYR A 277 -5.83 -4.30 -2.61
CA TYR A 277 -5.09 -3.27 -1.86
C TYR A 277 -4.76 -2.07 -2.75
N THR A 278 -5.10 -0.88 -2.28
CA THR A 278 -4.90 0.37 -3.03
C THR A 278 -3.41 0.70 -3.16
N VAL A 279 -2.96 0.99 -4.37
CA VAL A 279 -1.57 1.42 -4.62
C VAL A 279 -1.49 2.94 -4.46
N THR A 280 -0.54 3.38 -3.63
CA THR A 280 -0.12 4.79 -3.51
C THR A 280 1.14 5.02 -4.32
N GLY A 281 1.61 6.27 -4.43
CA GLY A 281 2.88 6.56 -5.09
C GLY A 281 4.06 5.81 -4.47
N ARG A 282 4.12 5.75 -3.13
CA ARG A 282 5.13 4.93 -2.40
C ARG A 282 5.14 3.48 -2.86
N VAL A 283 3.96 2.85 -2.84
CA VAL A 283 3.80 1.43 -3.20
C VAL A 283 4.12 1.22 -4.68
N LEU A 284 3.73 2.14 -5.57
CA LEU A 284 4.08 2.07 -7.00
C LEU A 284 5.60 2.07 -7.21
N GLY A 285 6.33 2.90 -6.45
CA GLY A 285 7.79 2.93 -6.49
C GLY A 285 8.43 1.60 -6.07
N HIS A 286 7.96 1.03 -4.96
CA HIS A 286 8.42 -0.28 -4.50
C HIS A 286 8.07 -1.40 -5.49
N LEU A 287 6.86 -1.40 -6.06
CA LEU A 287 6.43 -2.35 -7.08
C LEU A 287 7.35 -2.31 -8.31
N ALA A 288 7.60 -1.12 -8.85
CA ALA A 288 8.46 -0.96 -10.01
C ALA A 288 9.88 -1.47 -9.73
N LYS A 289 10.42 -1.17 -8.54
CA LYS A 289 11.73 -1.69 -8.13
C LYS A 289 11.73 -3.21 -8.07
N THR A 290 10.76 -3.83 -7.39
CA THR A 290 10.66 -5.29 -7.28
C THR A 290 10.53 -5.96 -8.65
N TYR A 291 9.68 -5.44 -9.54
CA TYR A 291 9.53 -6.03 -10.88
C TYR A 291 10.76 -5.85 -11.75
N VAL A 292 11.38 -4.67 -11.75
CA VAL A 292 12.59 -4.40 -12.53
C VAL A 292 13.77 -5.25 -12.03
N ASP A 293 13.96 -5.38 -10.71
CA ASP A 293 15.03 -6.19 -10.13
C ASP A 293 14.83 -7.68 -10.48
N THR A 294 13.57 -8.16 -10.43
CA THR A 294 13.19 -9.54 -10.77
C THR A 294 13.49 -9.84 -12.25
N ILE A 295 13.00 -8.99 -13.17
CA ILE A 295 13.25 -9.12 -14.61
C ILE A 295 14.76 -9.05 -14.92
N SER A 296 15.49 -8.13 -14.28
CA SER A 296 16.93 -7.92 -14.51
C SER A 296 17.82 -9.05 -13.97
N SER A 297 17.30 -9.85 -13.03
CA SER A 297 17.90 -11.10 -12.58
C SER A 297 17.59 -12.31 -13.47
N GLY A 298 16.64 -12.17 -14.41
CA GLY A 298 16.18 -13.24 -15.29
C GLY A 298 15.02 -14.07 -14.72
N ALA A 299 14.51 -13.72 -13.54
CA ALA A 299 13.32 -14.34 -12.96
C ALA A 299 12.04 -13.69 -13.50
N VAL A 300 10.91 -14.41 -13.37
CA VAL A 300 9.60 -13.97 -13.85
C VAL A 300 8.85 -13.26 -12.70
N PRO A 301 8.37 -12.01 -12.90
CA PRO A 301 7.59 -11.31 -11.89
C PRO A 301 6.27 -12.04 -11.57
N CYS A 302 5.96 -12.14 -10.28
CA CYS A 302 4.76 -12.79 -9.78
C CYS A 302 3.86 -11.80 -9.02
N LEU A 303 2.58 -11.74 -9.37
CA LEU A 303 1.62 -10.80 -8.77
C LEU A 303 1.38 -11.08 -7.28
N GLU A 304 1.30 -12.35 -6.88
CA GLU A 304 1.10 -12.73 -5.48
C GLU A 304 2.30 -12.39 -4.59
N ASN A 305 3.50 -12.71 -5.07
CA ASN A 305 4.75 -12.38 -4.39
C ASN A 305 4.92 -10.87 -4.25
N ALA A 306 4.47 -10.09 -5.24
CA ALA A 306 4.50 -8.64 -5.15
C ALA A 306 3.65 -8.12 -3.98
N VAL A 307 2.44 -8.66 -3.75
CA VAL A 307 1.61 -8.23 -2.61
C VAL A 307 2.29 -8.54 -1.28
N ILE A 308 2.88 -9.72 -1.14
CA ILE A 308 3.61 -10.12 0.08
C ILE A 308 4.80 -9.18 0.29
N ALA A 309 5.62 -8.96 -0.74
CA ALA A 309 6.78 -8.08 -0.66
C ALA A 309 6.40 -6.63 -0.31
N MET A 310 5.34 -6.09 -0.93
CA MET A 310 4.87 -4.74 -0.65
C MET A 310 4.35 -4.62 0.78
N ALA A 311 3.62 -5.63 1.27
CA ALA A 311 3.14 -5.65 2.65
C ALA A 311 4.31 -5.64 3.64
N THR A 312 5.34 -6.48 3.43
CA THR A 312 6.54 -6.49 4.28
C THR A 312 7.23 -5.13 4.31
N ILE A 313 7.50 -4.53 3.15
CA ILE A 313 8.21 -3.25 3.04
C ILE A 313 7.41 -2.12 3.73
N GLU A 314 6.11 -2.01 3.46
CA GLU A 314 5.30 -0.94 4.05
C GLU A 314 5.07 -1.16 5.55
N ASN A 315 4.90 -2.40 6.01
CA ASN A 315 4.69 -2.69 7.43
C ASN A 315 5.96 -2.43 8.25
N GLU A 316 7.14 -2.83 7.79
CA GLU A 316 8.41 -2.50 8.46
C GLU A 316 8.63 -0.99 8.57
N ALA A 317 8.35 -0.27 7.48
CA ALA A 317 8.49 1.17 7.48
C ALA A 317 7.41 1.87 8.34
N ALA A 318 6.20 1.33 8.40
CA ALA A 318 5.14 1.78 9.29
C ALA A 318 5.53 1.62 10.77
N VAL A 319 6.17 0.51 11.15
CA VAL A 319 6.69 0.31 12.52
C VAL A 319 7.73 1.38 12.85
N LYS A 320 8.67 1.62 11.94
CA LYS A 320 9.70 2.64 12.13
C LYS A 320 9.12 4.04 12.29
N GLU A 321 8.13 4.38 11.47
CA GLU A 321 7.43 5.67 11.52
C GLU A 321 6.65 5.84 12.83
N GLY A 322 5.88 4.83 13.24
CA GLY A 322 5.17 4.82 14.52
C GLY A 322 6.13 4.98 15.71
N LEU A 323 7.24 4.23 15.73
CA LEU A 323 8.25 4.33 16.79
C LEU A 323 8.86 5.72 16.84
N GLN A 324 9.17 6.32 15.68
CA GLN A 324 9.73 7.66 15.63
C GLN A 324 8.77 8.71 16.19
N VAL A 325 7.47 8.62 15.87
CA VAL A 325 6.42 9.50 16.41
C VAL A 325 6.39 9.38 17.94
N TYR A 326 6.35 8.15 18.45
CA TYR A 326 6.31 7.90 19.89
C TYR A 326 7.57 8.40 20.61
N GLN A 327 8.76 8.05 20.11
CA GLN A 327 10.04 8.44 20.67
C GLN A 327 10.21 9.96 20.71
N SER A 328 9.86 10.64 19.61
CA SER A 328 9.97 12.10 19.53
C SER A 328 9.02 12.80 20.51
N GLY A 329 7.82 12.25 20.72
CA GLY A 329 6.89 12.75 21.73
C GLY A 329 7.41 12.53 23.15
N MET A 330 7.96 11.34 23.40
CA MET A 330 8.51 10.98 24.71
C MET A 330 9.76 11.78 25.09
N GLU A 331 10.62 12.14 24.12
CA GLU A 331 11.75 13.03 24.38
C GLU A 331 11.29 14.43 24.80
N LYS A 332 10.27 14.99 24.13
CA LYS A 332 9.67 16.27 24.54
C LYS A 332 9.07 16.24 25.94
N LEU A 333 8.53 15.09 26.35
CA LEU A 333 7.99 14.93 27.70
C LEU A 333 9.08 15.07 28.78
N LYS A 334 10.33 14.67 28.48
CA LYS A 334 11.44 14.80 29.43
C LYS A 334 11.76 16.24 29.80
N ASP A 335 11.49 17.19 28.90
CA ASP A 335 11.69 18.62 29.16
C ASP A 335 10.75 19.14 30.28
N SER A 336 9.69 18.41 30.59
CA SER A 336 8.69 18.78 31.61
C SER A 336 8.93 18.10 32.96
N PHE A 337 10.05 17.38 33.13
CA PHE A 337 10.35 16.69 34.39
C PHE A 337 10.76 17.65 35.52
N PRO A 338 10.42 17.32 36.79
CA PRO A 338 9.77 16.08 37.25
C PRO A 338 8.23 16.08 37.09
N LEU A 339 7.66 14.94 36.71
CA LEU A 339 6.21 14.72 36.57
C LEU A 339 5.73 13.58 37.46
N GLU A 340 4.47 13.67 37.92
CA GLU A 340 3.80 12.54 38.56
C GLU A 340 3.61 11.38 37.58
N LEU A 341 3.68 10.15 38.10
CA LEU A 341 3.56 8.91 37.31
C LEU A 341 2.25 8.87 36.49
N LYS A 342 1.19 9.46 37.03
CA LYS A 342 -0.13 9.55 36.39
C LYS A 342 -0.09 10.39 35.10
N ASN A 343 0.65 11.51 35.10
CA ASN A 343 0.81 12.38 33.94
C ASN A 343 1.70 11.72 32.87
N VAL A 344 2.74 11.00 33.29
CA VAL A 344 3.58 10.22 32.36
C VAL A 344 2.76 9.11 31.69
N SER A 345 1.85 8.47 32.44
CA SER A 345 0.97 7.42 31.93
C SER A 345 -0.05 7.97 30.91
N SER A 346 -0.68 9.12 31.19
CA SER A 346 -1.63 9.74 30.25
C SER A 346 -0.97 10.17 28.95
N GLU A 347 0.23 10.77 29.02
CA GLU A 347 0.99 11.16 27.83
C GLU A 347 1.46 9.95 27.03
N HIS A 348 1.88 8.88 27.70
CA HIS A 348 2.17 7.61 27.06
C HIS A 348 0.99 7.06 26.26
N GLN A 349 -0.21 7.05 26.84
CA GLN A 349 -1.41 6.57 26.15
C GLN A 349 -1.68 7.40 24.89
N HIS A 350 -1.57 8.73 25.00
CA HIS A 350 -1.78 9.62 23.87
C HIS A 350 -0.75 9.41 22.74
N LEU A 351 0.53 9.32 23.10
CA LEU A 351 1.62 9.11 22.14
C LEU A 351 1.56 7.71 21.52
N SER A 352 1.21 6.69 22.30
CA SER A 352 1.04 5.32 21.82
C SER A 352 -0.11 5.26 20.80
N SER A 353 -1.26 5.88 21.13
CA SER A 353 -2.39 6.01 20.21
C SER A 353 -2.00 6.72 18.91
N THR A 354 -1.28 7.84 19.01
CA THR A 354 -0.81 8.60 17.83
C THR A 354 0.17 7.78 16.97
N ALA A 355 1.05 7.02 17.60
CA ALA A 355 1.97 6.11 16.91
C ALA A 355 1.24 4.96 16.21
N THR A 356 0.22 4.38 16.84
CA THR A 356 -0.64 3.39 16.20
C THR A 356 -1.37 3.98 15.00
N GLN A 357 -1.91 5.20 15.10
CA GLN A 357 -2.54 5.87 13.95
C GLN A 357 -1.57 6.09 12.79
N ALA A 358 -0.34 6.50 13.08
CA ALA A 358 0.70 6.66 12.05
C ALA A 358 1.03 5.32 11.37
N PHE A 359 1.19 4.25 12.15
CA PHE A 359 1.37 2.89 11.63
C PHE A 359 0.19 2.46 10.76
N MET A 360 -1.03 2.63 11.26
CA MET A 360 -2.26 2.23 10.58
C MET A 360 -2.44 2.96 9.26
N LYS A 361 -2.06 4.23 9.14
CA LYS A 361 -2.16 4.97 7.86
C LYS A 361 -1.27 4.39 6.76
N ARG A 362 -0.23 3.62 7.11
CA ARG A 362 0.77 3.11 6.18
C ARG A 362 0.70 1.59 5.97
N SER A 363 0.40 0.84 7.01
CA SER A 363 0.42 -0.62 7.00
C SER A 363 -0.73 -1.22 6.18
N PHE A 364 -0.51 -2.39 5.62
CA PHE A 364 -1.57 -3.23 5.05
C PHE A 364 -1.16 -4.70 5.09
N ARG A 365 -2.15 -5.61 5.10
CA ARG A 365 -1.95 -7.07 5.14
C ARG A 365 -1.05 -7.54 6.30
N ASP A 366 -1.16 -6.95 7.49
CA ASP A 366 -0.50 -7.43 8.72
C ASP A 366 -1.36 -8.52 9.40
N THR A 367 -1.62 -9.63 8.71
CA THR A 367 -2.56 -10.69 9.12
C THR A 367 -2.30 -11.24 10.51
N ASP A 368 -1.03 -11.43 10.86
CA ASP A 368 -0.67 -12.02 12.14
C ASP A 368 -0.53 -10.95 13.24
N GLY A 369 -0.76 -9.67 12.89
CA GLY A 369 -0.49 -8.50 13.72
C GLY A 369 0.93 -8.48 14.29
N LYS A 370 1.91 -9.01 13.53
CA LYS A 370 3.30 -9.14 13.98
C LYS A 370 3.99 -7.78 14.01
N ASN A 371 3.70 -6.94 13.02
CA ASN A 371 4.31 -5.63 12.90
C ASN A 371 3.73 -4.67 13.93
N LEU A 372 2.40 -4.69 14.12
CA LEU A 372 1.78 -3.92 15.18
C LEU A 372 2.35 -4.27 16.57
N LYS A 373 2.52 -5.56 16.87
CA LYS A 373 3.21 -6.00 18.10
C LYS A 373 4.60 -5.42 18.24
N SER A 374 5.38 -5.42 17.17
CA SER A 374 6.74 -4.88 17.20
C SER A 374 6.76 -3.40 17.56
N LEU A 375 5.77 -2.64 17.09
CA LEU A 375 5.58 -1.23 17.48
C LEU A 375 5.23 -1.12 18.97
N GLU A 376 4.30 -1.94 19.45
CA GLU A 376 3.87 -1.94 20.86
C GLU A 376 5.02 -2.28 21.82
N VAL A 377 5.79 -3.33 21.52
CA VAL A 377 6.95 -3.73 22.33
C VAL A 377 7.98 -2.60 22.38
N GLY A 378 8.22 -1.91 21.26
CA GLY A 378 9.12 -0.75 21.24
C GLY A 378 8.62 0.42 22.08
N ASN A 379 7.31 0.71 22.05
CA ASN A 379 6.70 1.75 22.90
C ASN A 379 6.84 1.40 24.39
N VAL A 380 6.58 0.14 24.75
CA VAL A 380 6.70 -0.39 26.13
C VAL A 380 8.14 -0.29 26.63
N GLN A 381 9.12 -0.68 25.82
CA GLN A 381 10.53 -0.61 26.21
C GLN A 381 10.95 0.82 26.56
N HIS A 382 10.51 1.80 25.76
CA HIS A 382 10.83 3.21 25.98
C HIS A 382 10.19 3.78 27.26
N ILE A 383 8.91 3.45 27.54
CA ILE A 383 8.28 3.92 28.79
C ILE A 383 8.93 3.28 30.01
N ILE A 384 9.33 2.01 29.97
CA ILE A 384 10.04 1.36 31.07
C ILE A 384 11.34 2.11 31.38
N SER A 385 12.12 2.50 30.35
CA SER A 385 13.34 3.28 30.53
C SER A 385 13.06 4.65 31.18
N ILE A 386 11.98 5.33 30.78
CA ILE A 386 11.60 6.62 31.38
C ILE A 386 11.12 6.45 32.82
N GLN A 387 10.29 5.44 33.10
CA GLN A 387 9.81 5.14 34.45
C GLN A 387 10.96 4.74 35.38
N GLN A 388 11.96 3.99 34.90
CA GLN A 388 13.18 3.68 35.65
C GLN A 388 13.99 4.93 36.00
N LEU A 389 14.13 5.89 35.06
CA LEU A 389 14.81 7.16 35.33
C LEU A 389 14.09 7.97 36.43
N VAL A 390 12.77 8.03 36.38
CA VAL A 390 11.96 8.71 37.41
C VAL A 390 12.11 8.00 38.76
N TYR A 391 11.96 6.67 38.78
CA TYR A 391 12.00 5.85 39.99
C TYR A 391 13.37 5.86 40.68
N LEU A 392 14.46 5.70 39.93
CA LEU A 392 15.82 5.75 40.50
C LEU A 392 16.07 7.11 41.20
N SER A 393 15.58 8.21 40.65
CA SER A 393 15.78 9.53 41.27
C SER A 393 15.02 9.70 42.60
N THR A 394 13.83 9.11 42.75
CA THR A 394 12.97 9.30 43.93
C THR A 394 13.25 8.29 45.03
N THR A 395 13.58 7.05 44.67
CA THR A 395 13.65 5.93 45.63
C THR A 395 15.01 5.84 46.30
N ASP A 396 16.11 6.10 45.57
CA ASP A 396 17.46 6.13 46.15
C ASP A 396 17.58 7.25 47.19
N MET A 397 16.95 8.40 46.93
CA MET A 397 16.92 9.53 47.86
C MET A 397 16.18 9.18 49.16
N LEU A 398 15.02 8.50 49.05
CA LEU A 398 14.19 8.15 50.20
C LEU A 398 14.79 7.01 51.03
N HIS A 399 15.33 5.97 50.39
CA HIS A 399 15.93 4.82 51.06
C HIS A 399 17.19 5.21 51.85
N VAL A 400 18.06 6.04 51.25
CA VAL A 400 19.24 6.60 51.94
C VAL A 400 18.82 7.44 53.16
N LEU A 401 17.81 8.31 53.01
CA LEU A 401 17.29 9.11 54.13
C LEU A 401 16.73 8.25 55.26
N LEU A 402 16.00 7.17 54.95
CA LEU A 402 15.39 6.30 55.95
C LEU A 402 16.41 5.43 56.68
N GLN A 403 17.41 4.88 55.98
CA GLN A 403 18.50 4.14 56.62
C GLN A 403 19.30 5.02 57.59
N GLN A 404 19.57 6.27 57.19
CA GLN A 404 20.30 7.22 58.02
C GLN A 404 19.49 7.56 59.30
N LYS A 405 18.19 7.79 59.16
CA LYS A 405 17.30 8.04 60.31
C LYS A 405 17.10 6.84 61.22
N SER A 406 17.17 5.61 60.71
CA SER A 406 17.06 4.38 61.52
C SER A 406 18.25 4.21 62.46
N VAL A 407 19.47 4.43 61.96
CA VAL A 407 20.70 4.35 62.78
C VAL A 407 20.70 5.44 63.87
N ASP A 408 20.25 6.64 63.51
CA ASP A 408 20.11 7.76 64.46
C ASP A 408 19.08 7.44 65.55
N SER A 409 17.92 6.86 65.18
CA SER A 409 16.85 6.48 66.10
C SER A 409 17.32 5.47 67.15
N GLU A 410 18.01 4.40 66.71
CA GLU A 410 18.46 3.32 67.58
C GLU A 410 19.56 3.78 68.55
N ALA A 411 20.48 4.64 68.09
CA ALA A 411 21.51 5.25 68.93
C ALA A 411 20.91 6.18 70.01
N ILE A 412 19.89 6.97 69.67
CA ILE A 412 19.18 7.85 70.62
C ILE A 412 18.44 7.02 71.68
N LEU A 413 17.79 5.92 71.27
CA LEU A 413 17.04 5.04 72.18
C LEU A 413 17.93 4.34 73.21
N GLN A 414 19.15 3.95 72.81
CA GLN A 414 20.12 3.32 73.70
C GLN A 414 20.77 4.31 74.68
N ALA A 415 21.06 5.54 74.22
CA ALA A 415 21.72 6.58 75.02
C ALA A 415 20.83 7.21 76.10
N ASP A 416 19.50 7.11 75.97
CA ASP A 416 18.57 7.70 76.92
C ASP A 416 18.52 6.91 78.25
N LYS A 417 18.98 7.54 79.33
CA LYS A 417 19.03 6.99 80.69
C LYS A 417 17.77 7.29 81.52
N LYS A 418 16.84 8.10 81.00
CA LYS A 418 15.57 8.43 81.68
C LYS A 418 14.46 7.42 81.41
N LEU A 419 14.61 6.58 80.39
CA LEU A 419 13.67 5.52 80.02
C LEU A 419 14.03 4.19 80.71
N THR A 420 13.03 3.55 81.31
CA THR A 420 13.14 2.19 81.87
C THR A 420 13.20 1.13 80.76
N GLU A 421 13.73 -0.06 81.07
CA GLU A 421 13.80 -1.19 80.13
C GLU A 421 12.43 -1.55 79.52
N LYS A 422 11.35 -1.45 80.28
CA LYS A 422 9.99 -1.65 79.76
C LYS A 422 9.60 -0.60 78.73
N GLU A 423 9.89 0.67 78.97
CA GLU A 423 9.59 1.77 78.03
C GLU A 423 10.43 1.68 76.76
N LYS A 424 11.69 1.22 76.85
CA LYS A 424 12.53 0.92 75.68
C LYS A 424 11.94 -0.22 74.83
N LYS A 425 11.39 -1.25 75.49
CA LYS A 425 10.72 -2.37 74.81
C LYS A 425 9.44 -1.94 74.08
N ILE A 426 8.63 -1.08 74.72
CA ILE A 426 7.42 -0.48 74.12
C ILE A 426 7.79 0.34 72.89
N LYS A 427 8.79 1.23 72.97
CA LYS A 427 9.24 2.00 71.80
C LYS A 427 9.75 1.13 70.65
N LYS A 428 10.44 0.02 70.96
CA LYS A 428 10.90 -0.94 69.93
C LYS A 428 9.73 -1.65 69.25
N GLU A 429 8.66 -1.96 69.99
CA GLU A 429 7.42 -2.50 69.41
C GLU A 429 6.65 -1.44 68.59
N GLU A 430 6.58 -0.19 69.05
CA GLU A 430 5.99 0.93 68.30
C GLU A 430 6.74 1.18 66.98
N GLU A 431 8.07 1.10 66.98
CA GLU A 431 8.91 1.25 65.79
C GLU A 431 8.75 0.06 64.83
N LYS A 432 8.68 -1.18 65.35
CA LYS A 432 8.31 -2.37 64.56
C LYS A 432 6.92 -2.25 63.94
N ALA A 433 5.93 -1.74 64.69
CA ALA A 433 4.57 -1.52 64.21
C ALA A 433 4.52 -0.44 63.12
N ALA A 434 5.26 0.66 63.29
CA ALA A 434 5.39 1.72 62.29
C ALA A 434 6.03 1.20 60.99
N LEU A 435 7.07 0.35 61.09
CA LEU A 435 7.69 -0.28 59.93
C LEU A 435 6.71 -1.19 59.17
N LEU A 436 5.93 -1.99 59.91
CA LEU A 436 4.92 -2.89 59.34
C LEU A 436 3.79 -2.11 58.65
N GLU A 437 3.35 -0.99 59.23
CA GLU A 437 2.37 -0.09 58.63
C GLU A 437 2.93 0.56 57.35
N GLN A 438 4.22 0.91 57.34
CA GLN A 438 4.90 1.47 56.16
C GLN A 438 5.04 0.42 55.04
N GLU A 439 5.32 -0.83 55.37
CA GLU A 439 5.32 -1.95 54.42
C GLU A 439 3.93 -2.23 53.83
N ILE A 440 2.87 -2.19 54.65
CA ILE A 440 1.48 -2.32 54.18
C ILE A 440 1.16 -1.18 53.21
N LYS A 441 1.49 0.07 53.56
CA LYS A 441 1.27 1.22 52.67
C LYS A 441 2.04 1.09 51.36
N ALA A 442 3.29 0.64 51.39
CA ALA A 442 4.08 0.40 50.18
C ALA A 442 3.50 -0.72 49.31
N ARG A 443 2.98 -1.78 49.94
CA ARG A 443 2.31 -2.91 49.27
C ARG A 443 0.99 -2.47 48.61
N ASP A 444 0.18 -1.70 49.32
CA ASP A 444 -1.09 -1.16 48.82
C ASP A 444 -0.85 -0.18 47.66
N GLU A 445 0.18 0.66 47.76
CA GLU A 445 0.58 1.55 46.68
C GLU A 445 1.05 0.78 45.44
N LYS A 446 1.83 -0.30 45.61
CA LYS A 446 2.26 -1.16 44.50
C LYS A 446 1.09 -1.90 43.85
N GLN A 447 0.12 -2.35 44.64
CA GLN A 447 -1.13 -2.95 44.14
C GLN A 447 -1.91 -1.92 43.30
N ARG A 448 -2.09 -0.71 43.83
CA ARG A 448 -2.78 0.39 43.15
C ARG A 448 -2.12 0.75 41.82
N GLN A 449 -0.79 0.86 41.80
CA GLN A 449 -0.02 1.16 40.57
C GLN A 449 -0.19 0.07 39.51
N LEU A 450 -0.27 -1.21 39.90
CA LEU A 450 -0.53 -2.28 38.93
C LEU A 450 -1.95 -2.21 38.38
N GLU A 451 -2.95 -1.99 39.24
CA GLU A 451 -4.35 -1.85 38.82
C GLU A 451 -4.52 -0.69 37.84
N GLU A 452 -3.92 0.46 38.15
CA GLU A 452 -3.88 1.62 37.25
C GLU A 452 -3.18 1.28 35.92
N LYS A 453 -2.08 0.51 35.94
CA LYS A 453 -1.39 0.08 34.73
C LYS A 453 -2.22 -0.89 33.89
N MET A 454 -2.93 -1.83 34.51
CA MET A 454 -3.80 -2.78 33.81
C MET A 454 -4.99 -2.07 33.16
N GLU A 455 -5.63 -1.14 33.88
CA GLU A 455 -6.74 -0.36 33.35
C GLU A 455 -6.27 0.56 32.20
N ALA A 456 -5.11 1.20 32.37
CA ALA A 456 -4.50 2.02 31.32
C ALA A 456 -4.20 1.21 30.04
N GLU A 457 -3.71 -0.02 30.18
CA GLU A 457 -3.43 -0.91 29.06
C GLU A 457 -4.72 -1.39 28.38
N LYS A 458 -5.77 -1.67 29.15
CA LYS A 458 -7.09 -2.03 28.62
C LYS A 458 -7.69 -0.90 27.79
N GLN A 459 -7.68 0.33 28.30
CA GLN A 459 -8.15 1.52 27.56
C GLN A 459 -7.34 1.77 26.29
N SER A 460 -6.01 1.60 26.37
CA SER A 460 -5.11 1.69 25.22
C SER A 460 -5.44 0.64 24.15
N ASN A 461 -5.74 -0.59 24.54
CA ASN A 461 -6.16 -1.64 23.61
C ASN A 461 -7.54 -1.38 23.01
N GLU A 462 -8.53 -0.93 23.80
CA GLU A 462 -9.85 -0.54 23.29
C GLU A 462 -9.77 0.55 22.22
N GLU A 463 -8.92 1.56 22.43
CA GLU A 463 -8.68 2.62 21.45
C GLU A 463 -7.99 2.10 20.19
N ARG A 464 -6.99 1.21 20.32
CA ARG A 464 -6.36 0.53 19.17
C ARG A 464 -7.38 -0.25 18.34
N MET A 465 -8.28 -0.97 19.02
CA MET A 465 -9.35 -1.75 18.39
C MET A 465 -10.37 -0.85 17.68
N ARG A 466 -10.69 0.31 18.24
CA ARG A 466 -11.51 1.33 17.60
C ARG A 466 -10.85 1.86 16.32
N GLN A 467 -9.57 2.22 16.39
CA GLN A 467 -8.82 2.74 15.24
C GLN A 467 -8.72 1.72 14.09
N MET A 468 -8.52 0.44 14.40
CA MET A 468 -8.55 -0.62 13.40
C MET A 468 -9.90 -0.71 12.68
N LYS A 469 -11.01 -0.67 13.45
CA LYS A 469 -12.38 -0.74 12.90
C LYS A 469 -12.66 0.48 12.02
N GLU A 470 -12.33 1.68 12.49
CA GLU A 470 -12.53 2.91 11.72
C GLU A 470 -11.74 2.92 10.40
N LYS A 471 -10.46 2.52 10.43
CA LYS A 471 -9.65 2.40 9.20
C LYS A 471 -10.31 1.46 8.20
N MET A 472 -10.76 0.29 8.66
CA MET A 472 -11.40 -0.71 7.80
C MET A 472 -12.70 -0.18 7.19
N ASP A 473 -13.54 0.47 8.00
CA ASP A 473 -14.81 1.05 7.55
C ASP A 473 -14.58 2.12 6.48
N VAL A 474 -13.59 2.99 6.68
CA VAL A 474 -13.20 4.01 5.69
C VAL A 474 -12.68 3.36 4.40
N GLU A 475 -11.80 2.38 4.49
CA GLU A 475 -11.25 1.70 3.31
C GLU A 475 -12.31 0.92 2.52
N MET A 476 -13.22 0.22 3.21
CA MET A 476 -14.33 -0.49 2.56
C MET A 476 -15.33 0.48 1.92
N ARG A 477 -15.64 1.60 2.58
CA ARG A 477 -16.51 2.62 2.02
C ARG A 477 -15.94 3.22 0.73
N LEU A 478 -14.67 3.63 0.75
CA LEU A 478 -14.02 4.18 -0.44
C LEU A 478 -13.97 3.18 -1.60
N GLN A 479 -13.77 1.89 -1.29
CA GLN A 479 -13.81 0.83 -2.30
C GLN A 479 -15.21 0.64 -2.89
N ARG A 480 -16.25 0.64 -2.05
CA ARG A 480 -17.64 0.55 -2.50
C ARG A 480 -18.04 1.72 -3.37
N GLU A 481 -17.71 2.95 -2.96
CA GLU A 481 -17.99 4.16 -3.73
C GLU A 481 -17.29 4.13 -5.10
N GLU A 482 -16.05 3.66 -5.18
CA GLU A 482 -15.35 3.50 -6.46
C GLU A 482 -15.99 2.40 -7.33
N ALA A 483 -16.31 1.24 -6.74
CA ALA A 483 -16.95 0.14 -7.43
C ALA A 483 -18.33 0.53 -7.97
N GLU A 484 -19.11 1.27 -7.20
CA GLU A 484 -20.42 1.80 -7.58
C GLU A 484 -20.29 2.77 -8.76
N ARG A 485 -19.35 3.72 -8.73
CA ARG A 485 -19.10 4.63 -9.87
C ARG A 485 -18.77 3.90 -11.16
N VAL A 486 -17.94 2.86 -11.08
CA VAL A 486 -17.59 2.01 -12.24
C VAL A 486 -18.81 1.23 -12.71
N MET A 487 -19.58 0.65 -11.79
CA MET A 487 -20.77 -0.13 -12.08
C MET A 487 -21.87 0.70 -12.74
N ASP A 488 -22.14 1.89 -12.22
CA ASP A 488 -23.08 2.86 -12.78
C ASP A 488 -22.72 3.25 -14.22
N ARG A 489 -21.42 3.43 -14.50
CA ARG A 489 -20.99 3.72 -15.86
C ARG A 489 -21.20 2.53 -16.79
N LYS A 490 -20.79 1.33 -16.37
CA LYS A 490 -21.00 0.11 -17.18
C LYS A 490 -22.50 -0.13 -17.45
N LEU A 491 -23.37 0.16 -16.48
CA LEU A 491 -24.83 0.09 -16.67
C LEU A 491 -25.34 1.12 -17.68
N ARG A 492 -24.85 2.37 -17.61
CA ARG A 492 -25.21 3.41 -18.62
C ARG A 492 -24.77 3.01 -20.02
N GLU A 493 -23.54 2.52 -20.16
CA GLU A 493 -23.04 2.05 -21.45
C GLU A 493 -23.84 0.84 -21.97
N GLN A 494 -24.25 -0.07 -21.08
CA GLN A 494 -25.12 -1.18 -21.45
C GLN A 494 -26.50 -0.69 -21.93
N ALA A 495 -27.07 0.31 -21.27
CA ALA A 495 -28.34 0.92 -21.66
C ALA A 495 -28.24 1.58 -23.05
N ASP A 496 -27.18 2.36 -23.30
CA ASP A 496 -26.92 2.99 -24.60
C ASP A 496 -26.79 1.95 -25.72
N LEU A 497 -26.14 0.81 -25.44
CA LEU A 497 -26.02 -0.30 -26.40
C LEU A 497 -27.38 -0.95 -26.71
N LEU A 498 -28.23 -1.11 -25.70
CA LEU A 498 -29.59 -1.65 -25.88
C LEU A 498 -30.47 -0.70 -26.70
N GLU A 499 -30.41 0.61 -26.43
CA GLU A 499 -31.14 1.63 -27.21
C GLU A 499 -30.74 1.61 -28.68
N ARG A 500 -29.44 1.44 -28.96
CA ARG A 500 -28.90 1.30 -30.33
C ARG A 500 -29.10 -0.09 -30.94
N SER A 501 -29.89 -0.97 -30.29
CA SER A 501 -30.22 -2.32 -30.74
C SER A 501 -29.04 -3.30 -30.86
N PHE A 502 -27.93 -3.04 -30.17
CA PHE A 502 -26.74 -3.92 -30.14
C PHE A 502 -26.84 -5.01 -29.06
N LYS A 503 -27.78 -5.95 -29.22
CA LYS A 503 -28.12 -6.97 -28.22
C LYS A 503 -26.93 -7.85 -27.79
N GLU A 504 -26.16 -8.38 -28.73
CA GLU A 504 -25.01 -9.25 -28.41
C GLU A 504 -23.94 -8.54 -27.56
N LYS A 505 -23.68 -7.25 -27.84
CA LYS A 505 -22.71 -6.46 -27.08
C LYS A 505 -23.25 -6.09 -25.70
N ALA A 506 -24.54 -5.77 -25.61
CA ALA A 506 -25.20 -5.53 -24.34
C ALA A 506 -25.21 -6.80 -23.44
N ASP A 507 -25.32 -7.99 -24.04
CA ASP A 507 -25.24 -9.27 -23.32
C ASP A 507 -23.82 -9.60 -22.86
N ARG A 508 -22.79 -9.35 -23.68
CA ARG A 508 -21.38 -9.44 -23.21
C ARG A 508 -21.09 -8.46 -22.07
N MET A 509 -21.56 -7.22 -22.20
CA MET A 509 -21.42 -6.22 -21.15
C MET A 509 -22.19 -6.61 -19.88
N ARG A 510 -23.32 -7.32 -19.99
CA ARG A 510 -24.04 -7.89 -18.84
C ARG A 510 -23.16 -8.88 -18.09
N GLN A 511 -22.52 -9.80 -18.80
CA GLN A 511 -21.63 -10.80 -18.22
C GLN A 511 -20.42 -10.14 -17.54
N GLU A 512 -19.83 -9.11 -18.16
CA GLU A 512 -18.76 -8.32 -17.52
C GLU A 512 -19.23 -7.64 -16.23
N ILE A 513 -20.44 -7.08 -16.21
CA ILE A 513 -21.01 -6.44 -15.02
C ILE A 513 -21.23 -7.48 -13.91
N GLU A 514 -21.75 -8.67 -14.24
CA GLU A 514 -21.93 -9.77 -13.28
C GLU A 514 -20.59 -10.26 -12.73
N GLU A 515 -19.58 -10.41 -13.59
CA GLU A 515 -18.24 -10.81 -13.16
C GLU A 515 -17.57 -9.72 -12.31
N PHE A 516 -17.72 -8.45 -12.67
CA PHE A 516 -17.24 -7.32 -11.87
C PHE A 516 -17.89 -7.31 -10.48
N LYS A 517 -19.22 -7.50 -10.41
CA LYS A 517 -19.97 -7.60 -9.14
C LYS A 517 -19.48 -8.77 -8.29
N ARG A 518 -19.30 -9.95 -8.89
CA ARG A 518 -18.76 -11.13 -8.20
C ARG A 518 -17.37 -10.86 -7.64
N ARG A 519 -16.45 -10.31 -8.45
CA ARG A 519 -15.08 -9.98 -8.04
C ARG A 519 -15.04 -8.97 -6.89
N ASN A 520 -15.85 -7.91 -6.96
CA ASN A 520 -15.89 -6.92 -5.90
C ASN A 520 -16.45 -7.51 -4.59
N THR A 521 -17.48 -8.35 -4.68
CA THR A 521 -18.08 -9.04 -3.52
C THR A 521 -17.09 -10.02 -2.88
N GLU A 522 -16.35 -10.79 -3.68
CA GLU A 522 -15.31 -11.71 -3.19
C GLU A 522 -14.17 -10.95 -2.52
N ALA A 523 -13.70 -9.85 -3.11
CA ALA A 523 -12.65 -9.01 -2.52
C ALA A 523 -13.10 -8.39 -1.18
N GLU A 524 -14.32 -7.88 -1.10
CA GLU A 524 -14.90 -7.37 0.15
C GLU A 524 -15.02 -8.47 1.21
N SER A 525 -15.54 -9.65 0.85
CA SER A 525 -15.66 -10.78 1.78
C SER A 525 -14.31 -11.27 2.29
N ASN A 526 -13.29 -11.32 1.43
CA ASN A 526 -11.96 -11.76 1.82
C ASN A 526 -11.32 -10.77 2.79
N LYS A 527 -11.39 -9.46 2.50
CA LYS A 527 -10.93 -8.42 3.43
C LYS A 527 -11.66 -8.45 4.77
N ALA A 528 -12.98 -8.66 4.75
CA ALA A 528 -13.78 -8.76 5.96
C ALA A 528 -13.38 -9.95 6.85
N ARG A 529 -13.13 -11.13 6.24
CA ARG A 529 -12.65 -12.32 6.96
C ARG A 529 -11.25 -12.13 7.53
N GLU A 530 -10.34 -11.57 6.72
CA GLU A 530 -8.98 -11.26 7.15
C GLU A 530 -9.00 -10.30 8.35
N PHE A 531 -9.80 -9.24 8.28
CA PHE A 531 -9.95 -8.28 9.36
C PHE A 531 -10.54 -8.90 10.64
N ALA A 532 -11.60 -9.71 10.52
CA ALA A 532 -12.18 -10.41 11.67
C ALA A 532 -11.18 -11.35 12.36
N SER A 533 -10.36 -12.05 11.57
CA SER A 533 -9.26 -12.87 12.08
C SER A 533 -8.22 -12.02 12.82
N ASN A 534 -7.84 -10.87 12.24
CA ASN A 534 -6.86 -9.96 12.84
C ASN A 534 -7.36 -9.40 14.18
N LEU A 535 -8.61 -8.93 14.23
CA LEU A 535 -9.26 -8.47 15.47
C LEU A 535 -9.26 -9.56 16.54
N GLY A 536 -9.78 -10.75 16.22
CA GLY A 536 -9.88 -11.85 17.17
C GLY A 536 -8.52 -12.41 17.62
N SER A 537 -7.48 -12.27 16.80
CA SER A 537 -6.09 -12.56 17.21
C SER A 537 -5.54 -11.46 18.13
N SER A 538 -5.89 -10.19 17.90
CA SER A 538 -5.46 -9.07 18.74
C SER A 538 -6.07 -9.14 20.13
N GLU A 539 -7.38 -9.41 20.23
CA GLU A 539 -8.09 -9.55 21.51
C GLU A 539 -7.50 -10.67 22.37
N ARG A 540 -7.34 -11.88 21.81
CA ARG A 540 -6.73 -13.01 22.53
C ARG A 540 -5.34 -12.70 23.08
N ARG A 541 -4.53 -12.00 22.29
CA ARG A 541 -3.16 -11.65 22.69
C ARG A 541 -3.14 -10.60 23.80
N HIS A 542 -4.07 -9.65 23.78
CA HIS A 542 -4.21 -8.70 24.86
C HIS A 542 -4.68 -9.37 26.16
N GLU A 543 -5.62 -10.30 26.08
CA GLU A 543 -6.06 -11.11 27.23
C GLU A 543 -4.89 -11.91 27.85
N GLU A 544 -4.08 -12.57 27.01
CA GLU A 544 -2.87 -13.28 27.44
C GLU A 544 -1.87 -12.34 28.13
N PHE A 545 -1.67 -11.13 27.61
CA PHE A 545 -0.77 -10.14 28.19
C PHE A 545 -1.25 -9.66 29.58
N ILE A 546 -2.53 -9.34 29.72
CA ILE A 546 -3.11 -8.94 31.01
C ILE A 546 -3.03 -10.09 32.03
N ALA A 547 -3.31 -11.33 31.61
CA ALA A 547 -3.20 -12.50 32.48
C ALA A 547 -1.75 -12.73 32.98
N MET A 548 -0.76 -12.56 32.09
CA MET A 548 0.67 -12.66 32.44
C MET A 548 1.08 -11.59 33.46
N MET A 549 0.66 -10.34 33.27
CA MET A 549 0.93 -9.24 34.21
C MET A 549 0.37 -9.53 35.60
N GLN A 550 -0.86 -10.04 35.67
CA GLN A 550 -1.48 -10.44 36.93
C GLN A 550 -0.73 -11.59 37.61
N GLN A 551 -0.24 -12.56 36.83
CA GLN A 551 0.53 -13.69 37.37
C GLN A 551 1.87 -13.26 37.95
N GLN A 552 2.65 -12.46 37.22
CA GLN A 552 3.93 -11.95 37.70
C GLN A 552 3.77 -11.14 38.98
N HIS A 553 2.71 -10.34 39.09
CA HIS A 553 2.43 -9.61 40.32
C HIS A 553 2.07 -10.53 41.49
N ARG A 554 1.21 -11.54 41.27
CA ARG A 554 0.89 -12.52 42.32
C ARG A 554 2.15 -13.19 42.86
N GLU A 555 3.07 -13.58 41.98
CA GLU A 555 4.35 -14.18 42.35
C GLU A 555 5.24 -13.21 43.15
N HIS A 556 5.36 -11.95 42.71
CA HIS A 556 6.10 -10.92 43.43
C HIS A 556 5.51 -10.64 44.83
N MET A 557 4.18 -10.63 44.96
CA MET A 557 3.49 -10.39 46.23
C MET A 557 3.64 -11.55 47.21
N MET A 558 3.74 -12.78 46.72
CA MET A 558 4.10 -13.97 47.52
C MET A 558 5.57 -13.96 47.95
N ALA A 559 6.49 -13.52 47.08
CA ALA A 559 7.90 -13.41 47.42
C ALA A 559 8.14 -12.42 48.57
N MET A 560 7.46 -11.27 48.57
CA MET A 560 7.51 -10.29 49.66
C MET A 560 6.92 -10.80 50.98
N GLN A 561 6.00 -11.77 50.95
CA GLN A 561 5.48 -12.41 52.18
C GLN A 561 6.47 -13.42 52.78
N LYS A 562 7.38 -13.98 51.98
CA LYS A 562 8.38 -14.97 52.42
C LYS A 562 9.63 -14.36 53.03
N THR A 563 9.88 -13.06 52.85
CA THR A 563 11.03 -12.33 53.41
C THR A 563 10.83 -11.81 54.84
N LYS A 564 9.89 -12.38 55.61
CA LYS A 564 9.83 -12.14 57.06
C LYS A 564 11.03 -12.80 57.75
N PRO A 565 11.79 -12.11 58.62
CA PRO A 565 12.74 -12.77 59.50
C PRO A 565 11.96 -13.67 60.47
N ASN A 566 12.26 -14.98 60.48
CA ASN A 566 11.88 -15.87 61.58
C ASN A 566 12.67 -15.43 62.83
N GLU A 567 12.04 -14.72 63.77
CA GLU A 567 12.54 -14.61 65.14
C GLU A 567 11.89 -15.70 66.02
N ASP A 568 12.76 -16.53 66.61
CA ASP A 568 12.60 -17.39 67.79
C ASP A 568 11.73 -18.66 67.76
N SER A 569 12.40 -19.78 67.46
CA SER A 569 12.20 -21.06 68.16
C SER A 569 13.45 -21.43 68.96
N GLY A 570 13.70 -20.68 70.05
CA GLY A 570 14.81 -20.86 70.97
C GLY A 570 14.35 -21.06 72.42
N GLY A 571 13.33 -21.90 72.66
CA GLY A 571 12.91 -22.29 74.00
C GLY A 571 13.86 -23.31 74.61
N CYS A 572 14.92 -22.85 75.28
CA CYS A 572 15.73 -23.65 76.18
C CYS A 572 14.94 -23.86 77.48
N SER A 573 14.54 -25.11 77.76
CA SER A 573 13.98 -25.51 79.05
C SER A 573 15.12 -26.01 79.95
N ILE A 574 15.39 -25.28 81.04
CA ILE A 574 16.11 -25.77 82.23
C ILE A 574 15.32 -25.30 83.46
N MET A 575 14.43 -26.15 83.96
CA MET A 575 14.54 -26.80 85.28
C MET A 575 13.44 -27.84 85.44
#